data_AF-A0A067FX77-F1
#
_entry.id   AF-A0A067FX77-F1
#
_cell.length_a   1.000
_cell.length_b   1.000
_cell.length_c   1.000
_cell.angle_alpha   90.00
_cell.angle_beta   90.00
_cell.angle_gamma   90.00
#
_symmetry.space_group_name_H-M   'P 1'
#
loop_
_entity.id
_entity.type
_entity.pdbx_description
1 polymer ?
#
loop_
_entity_poly.entity_id
_entity_poly.type
_entity_poly.pdbx_seq_one_letter_code
_entity_poly.pdbx_strand_id
1 'polypeptide(L)'
;MALPVVDTEYLKEIDKARRDLRALIAYKNCAPIMLRLAWHDAGTYDVNTKTGGPNGSIRNEEEYSHGSNNGLKIALDFCEEVKAKHPKITYADLYQLAGVVAVEVTGGPTVDFVPGRKDSKISPKEGRLPDAKRGAPHLRDIFYRMGLSDKDIVALSGGHTL
;
A
#
# COMPACT_ATOMS: atom_id res chain seq x y z
N MET A 1 -9.17 13.21 -13.60
CA MET A 1 -8.10 12.37 -14.19
C MET A 1 -8.79 11.20 -14.86
N ALA A 2 -8.46 10.86 -16.11
CA ALA A 2 -9.01 9.65 -16.73
C ALA A 2 -8.41 8.41 -16.03
N LEU A 3 -9.24 7.40 -15.75
CA LEU A 3 -8.74 6.15 -15.18
C LEU A 3 -7.77 5.49 -16.18
N PRO A 4 -6.68 4.85 -15.72
CA PRO A 4 -5.81 4.10 -16.61
C PRO A 4 -6.63 3.03 -17.34
N VAL A 5 -6.53 3.00 -18.66
CA VAL A 5 -7.11 1.92 -19.45
C VAL A 5 -6.14 0.74 -19.38
N VAL A 6 -6.44 -0.23 -18.52
CA VAL A 6 -5.79 -1.55 -18.55
C VAL A 6 -6.57 -2.48 -19.46
N ASP A 7 -5.90 -3.45 -20.07
CA ASP A 7 -6.58 -4.42 -20.92
C ASP A 7 -7.38 -5.46 -20.10
N THR A 8 -8.24 -6.21 -20.81
CA THR A 8 -9.11 -7.21 -20.18
C THR A 8 -8.34 -8.40 -19.60
N GLU A 9 -7.11 -8.65 -20.07
CA GLU A 9 -6.28 -9.71 -19.54
C GLU A 9 -5.69 -9.31 -18.19
N TYR A 10 -5.23 -8.07 -18.06
CA TYR A 10 -4.74 -7.49 -16.81
C TYR A 10 -5.83 -7.50 -15.74
N LEU A 11 -7.07 -7.13 -16.08
CA LEU A 11 -8.22 -7.21 -15.16
C LEU A 11 -8.44 -8.64 -14.65
N LYS A 12 -8.40 -9.64 -15.54
CA LYS A 12 -8.54 -11.05 -15.15
C LYS A 12 -7.40 -11.51 -14.25
N GLU A 13 -6.18 -11.03 -14.47
CA GLU A 13 -5.05 -11.32 -13.59
C GLU A 13 -5.21 -10.67 -12.22
N ILE A 14 -5.69 -9.42 -12.14
CA ILE A 14 -6.02 -8.76 -10.86
C ILE A 14 -7.05 -9.57 -10.06
N ASP A 15 -8.09 -10.09 -10.71
CA ASP A 15 -9.09 -10.94 -10.04
C ASP A 15 -8.49 -12.25 -9.51
N LYS A 16 -7.55 -12.85 -10.24
CA LYS A 16 -6.83 -14.05 -9.76
C LYS A 16 -5.93 -13.70 -8.57
N ALA A 17 -5.14 -12.64 -8.67
CA ALA A 17 -4.27 -12.20 -7.59
C ALA A 17 -5.04 -11.82 -6.32
N ARG A 18 -6.24 -11.21 -6.45
CA ARG A 18 -7.14 -10.94 -5.32
C ARG A 18 -7.52 -12.23 -4.57
N ARG A 19 -7.82 -13.31 -5.30
CA ARG A 19 -8.15 -14.61 -4.70
C ARG A 19 -6.94 -15.24 -4.00
N ASP A 20 -5.78 -15.18 -4.65
CA ASP A 20 -4.54 -15.71 -4.08
C ASP A 20 -4.09 -14.93 -2.84
N LEU A 21 -4.20 -13.60 -2.85
CA LEU A 21 -3.99 -12.75 -1.67
C LEU A 21 -4.96 -13.09 -0.55
N ARG A 22 -6.25 -13.28 -0.86
CA ARG A 22 -7.27 -13.64 0.14
C ARG A 22 -6.91 -14.95 0.84
N ALA A 23 -6.51 -15.96 0.07
CA ALA A 23 -6.09 -17.25 0.62
C ALA A 23 -4.82 -17.13 1.46
N LEU A 24 -3.79 -16.43 0.94
CA LEU A 24 -2.52 -16.24 1.64
C LEU A 24 -2.70 -15.48 2.96
N ILE A 25 -3.42 -14.36 2.93
CA ILE A 25 -3.61 -13.48 4.09
C ILE A 25 -4.36 -14.20 5.20
N ALA A 26 -5.43 -14.93 4.86
CA ALA A 26 -6.19 -15.72 5.83
C ALA A 26 -5.34 -16.86 6.41
N TYR A 27 -4.59 -17.57 5.57
CA TYR A 27 -3.76 -18.70 6.02
C TYR A 27 -2.60 -18.28 6.92
N LYS A 28 -1.90 -17.20 6.57
CA LYS A 28 -0.74 -16.68 7.32
C LYS A 28 -1.13 -15.80 8.50
N ASN A 29 -2.42 -15.44 8.63
CA ASN A 29 -2.91 -14.46 9.59
C ASN A 29 -2.12 -13.13 9.54
N CYS A 30 -1.89 -12.61 8.34
CA CYS A 30 -0.99 -11.48 8.10
C CYS A 30 -1.69 -10.21 7.58
N ALA A 31 -3.00 -10.08 7.79
CA ALA A 31 -3.76 -8.91 7.35
C ALA A 31 -3.18 -7.57 7.89
N PRO A 32 -2.82 -7.43 9.18
CA PRO A 32 -2.30 -6.16 9.69
C PRO A 32 -1.01 -5.70 9.00
N ILE A 33 -0.08 -6.62 8.71
CA ILE A 33 1.18 -6.27 8.05
C ILE A 33 1.00 -5.97 6.56
N MET A 34 0.00 -6.58 5.90
CA MET A 34 -0.36 -6.25 4.51
C MET A 34 -1.00 -4.86 4.41
N LEU A 35 -1.90 -4.51 5.33
CA LEU A 35 -2.45 -3.17 5.40
C LEU A 35 -1.34 -2.14 5.69
N ARG A 36 -0.41 -2.45 6.60
CA ARG A 36 0.76 -1.61 6.88
C ARG A 36 1.64 -1.44 5.63
N LEU A 37 1.93 -2.50 4.87
CA LEU A 37 2.70 -2.41 3.63
C LEU A 37 2.06 -1.44 2.64
N ALA A 38 0.75 -1.59 2.38
CA ALA A 38 0.01 -0.72 1.47
C ALA A 38 0.02 0.75 1.93
N TRP A 39 -0.17 0.98 3.24
CA TRP A 39 -0.09 2.30 3.85
C TRP A 39 1.31 2.93 3.69
N HIS A 40 2.37 2.17 3.97
CA HIS A 40 3.74 2.70 3.93
C HIS A 40 4.21 3.02 2.51
N ASP A 41 3.79 2.24 1.50
CA ASP A 41 4.04 2.56 0.09
C ASP A 41 3.31 3.86 -0.31
N ALA A 42 2.03 3.99 0.05
CA ALA A 42 1.21 5.14 -0.30
C ALA A 42 1.57 6.44 0.46
N GLY A 43 1.93 6.32 1.74
CA GLY A 43 2.11 7.43 2.67
C GLY A 43 3.32 8.34 2.39
N THR A 44 4.16 7.96 1.43
CA THR A 44 5.32 8.76 0.99
C THR A 44 4.97 9.84 -0.03
N TYR A 45 3.71 9.90 -0.49
CA TYR A 45 3.27 10.87 -1.48
C TYR A 45 3.42 12.33 -1.00
N ASP A 46 3.80 13.18 -1.94
CA ASP A 46 3.88 14.63 -1.78
C ASP A 46 3.14 15.31 -2.94
N VAL A 47 2.06 16.03 -2.62
CA VAL A 47 1.19 16.69 -3.61
C VAL A 47 1.89 17.82 -4.38
N ASN A 48 2.87 18.48 -3.76
CA ASN A 48 3.55 19.63 -4.35
C ASN A 48 4.58 19.19 -5.38
N THR A 49 5.34 18.14 -5.05
CA THR A 49 6.40 17.61 -5.93
C THR A 49 5.94 16.47 -6.82
N LYS A 50 4.78 15.86 -6.53
CA LYS A 50 4.24 14.67 -7.21
C LYS A 50 5.22 13.49 -7.17
N THR A 51 5.92 13.34 -6.04
CA THR A 51 6.90 12.26 -5.82
C THR A 51 6.45 11.32 -4.69
N GLY A 52 6.98 10.09 -4.68
CA GLY A 52 6.54 9.04 -3.76
C GLY A 52 5.15 8.51 -4.10
N GLY A 53 4.48 7.92 -3.12
CA GLY A 53 3.14 7.36 -3.26
C GLY A 53 3.13 5.90 -3.71
N PRO A 54 1.92 5.34 -3.96
CA PRO A 54 1.72 3.91 -4.13
C PRO A 54 2.21 3.45 -5.51
N ASN A 55 3.52 3.31 -5.65
CA ASN A 55 4.20 3.01 -6.91
C ASN A 55 5.13 1.79 -6.76
N GLY A 56 4.99 1.04 -5.66
CA GLY A 56 5.74 -0.18 -5.39
C GLY A 56 7.22 0.06 -5.06
N SER A 57 7.71 1.31 -4.96
CA SER A 57 9.12 1.60 -4.65
C SER A 57 9.54 1.04 -3.30
N ILE A 58 8.59 0.79 -2.38
CA ILE A 58 8.87 0.20 -1.07
C ILE A 58 9.59 -1.15 -1.14
N ARG A 59 9.58 -1.83 -2.29
CA ARG A 59 10.34 -3.07 -2.53
C ARG A 59 11.85 -2.86 -2.71
N ASN A 60 12.28 -1.64 -3.00
CA ASN A 60 13.67 -1.30 -3.20
C ASN A 60 14.40 -1.35 -1.85
N GLU A 61 15.64 -1.84 -1.85
CA GLU A 61 16.44 -1.97 -0.62
C GLU A 61 16.64 -0.66 0.13
N GLU A 62 16.83 0.43 -0.60
CA GLU A 62 16.88 1.78 -0.04
C GLU A 62 15.62 2.07 0.81
N GLU A 63 14.42 1.75 0.30
CA GLU A 63 13.18 2.13 0.95
C GLU A 63 12.73 1.16 2.04
N TYR A 64 12.79 -0.17 1.83
CA TYR A 64 12.40 -1.11 2.89
C TYR A 64 13.34 -1.05 4.09
N SER A 65 14.56 -0.53 3.93
CA SER A 65 15.55 -0.35 5.00
C SER A 65 15.36 0.93 5.81
N HIS A 66 14.45 1.84 5.41
CA HIS A 66 14.06 2.98 6.23
C HIS A 66 13.59 2.51 7.62
N GLY A 67 13.93 3.25 8.68
CA GLY A 67 13.61 2.89 10.06
C GLY A 67 12.11 2.73 10.30
N SER A 68 11.30 3.58 9.65
CA SER A 68 9.83 3.48 9.69
C SER A 68 9.27 2.23 9.00
N ASN A 69 10.03 1.61 8.09
CA ASN A 69 9.64 0.43 7.31
C ASN A 69 10.17 -0.89 7.92
N ASN A 70 10.81 -0.84 9.09
CA ASN A 70 11.33 -2.04 9.75
C ASN A 70 10.24 -3.14 9.86
N GLY A 71 10.61 -4.37 9.49
CA GLY A 71 9.73 -5.53 9.43
C GLY A 71 8.93 -5.70 8.13
N LEU A 72 8.81 -4.68 7.27
CA LEU A 72 8.00 -4.80 6.04
C LEU A 72 8.58 -5.73 4.99
N LYS A 73 9.86 -6.11 5.09
CA LYS A 73 10.46 -7.15 4.25
C LYS A 73 9.68 -8.47 4.32
N ILE A 74 9.08 -8.80 5.47
CA ILE A 74 8.23 -9.99 5.64
C ILE A 74 7.00 -9.91 4.73
N ALA A 75 6.32 -8.76 4.69
CA ALA A 75 5.15 -8.57 3.85
C ALA A 75 5.51 -8.52 2.35
N LEU A 76 6.68 -7.97 2.00
CA LEU A 76 7.22 -8.03 0.65
C LEU A 76 7.44 -9.48 0.21
N ASP A 77 8.06 -10.32 1.06
CA ASP A 77 8.31 -11.73 0.74
C ASP A 77 7.03 -12.54 0.55
N PHE A 78 6.01 -12.28 1.38
CA PHE A 78 4.67 -12.85 1.16
C PHE A 78 4.04 -12.38 -0.16
N CYS A 79 4.23 -11.12 -0.54
CA CYS A 79 3.74 -10.62 -1.83
C CYS A 79 4.51 -11.25 -3.00
N GLU A 80 5.80 -11.58 -2.86
CA GLU A 80 6.56 -12.28 -3.90
C GLU A 80 5.97 -13.66 -4.23
N GLU A 81 5.43 -14.39 -3.24
CA GLU A 81 4.74 -15.67 -3.48
C GLU A 81 3.55 -15.51 -4.44
N VAL A 82 2.79 -14.42 -4.31
CA VAL A 82 1.67 -14.09 -5.20
C VAL A 82 2.17 -13.52 -6.52
N LYS A 83 3.17 -12.63 -6.48
CA LYS A 83 3.76 -12.00 -7.66
C LYS A 83 4.30 -13.04 -8.64
N ALA A 84 4.94 -14.09 -8.14
CA ALA A 84 5.50 -15.17 -8.97
C ALA A 84 4.43 -15.86 -9.83
N LYS A 85 3.19 -15.96 -9.33
CA LYS A 85 2.06 -16.52 -10.07
C LYS A 85 1.40 -15.51 -11.04
N HIS A 86 1.56 -14.22 -10.76
CA HIS A 86 0.96 -13.13 -11.52
C HIS A 86 2.04 -12.15 -12.04
N PRO A 87 2.94 -12.59 -12.95
CA PRO A 87 4.06 -11.78 -13.42
C PRO A 87 3.63 -10.50 -14.14
N LYS A 88 2.42 -10.47 -14.71
CA LYS A 88 1.87 -9.31 -15.45
C LYS A 88 1.48 -8.13 -14.54
N ILE A 89 1.09 -8.38 -13.29
CA ILE A 89 0.62 -7.33 -12.37
C ILE A 89 1.83 -6.56 -11.84
N THR A 90 1.73 -5.24 -11.77
CA THR A 90 2.77 -4.39 -11.17
C THR A 90 2.85 -4.60 -9.66
N TYR A 91 4.03 -4.42 -9.07
CA TYR A 91 4.16 -4.43 -7.61
C TYR A 91 3.29 -3.36 -6.95
N ALA A 92 3.20 -2.18 -7.57
CA ALA A 92 2.36 -1.09 -7.13
C ALA A 92 0.88 -1.50 -6.99
N ASP A 93 0.30 -2.17 -8.00
CA ASP A 93 -1.07 -2.67 -7.91
C ASP A 93 -1.18 -3.82 -6.91
N LEU A 94 -0.21 -4.74 -6.87
CA LEU A 94 -0.23 -5.89 -5.97
C LEU A 94 -0.25 -5.48 -4.49
N TYR A 95 0.58 -4.52 -4.08
CA TYR A 95 0.65 -4.07 -2.68
C TYR A 95 -0.63 -3.34 -2.25
N GLN A 96 -1.18 -2.49 -3.12
CA GLN A 96 -2.43 -1.81 -2.83
C GLN A 96 -3.61 -2.79 -2.82
N LEU A 97 -3.61 -3.80 -3.69
CA LEU A 97 -4.59 -4.88 -3.66
C LEU A 97 -4.48 -5.71 -2.38
N ALA A 98 -3.26 -5.98 -1.90
CA ALA A 98 -3.03 -6.68 -0.63
C ALA A 98 -3.61 -5.89 0.56
N GLY A 99 -3.46 -4.57 0.58
CA GLY A 99 -4.08 -3.70 1.59
C GLY A 99 -5.62 -3.73 1.55
N VAL A 100 -6.21 -3.64 0.35
CA VAL A 100 -7.68 -3.76 0.17
C VAL A 100 -8.18 -5.12 0.67
N VAL A 101 -7.53 -6.20 0.23
CA VAL A 101 -7.91 -7.56 0.65
C VAL A 101 -7.74 -7.74 2.15
N ALA A 102 -6.69 -7.19 2.77
CA ALA A 102 -6.48 -7.26 4.21
C ALA A 102 -7.64 -6.66 5.03
N VAL A 103 -8.20 -5.54 4.57
CA VAL A 103 -9.40 -4.94 5.18
C VAL A 103 -10.63 -5.81 4.97
N GLU A 104 -10.85 -6.32 3.76
CA GLU A 104 -12.02 -7.16 3.44
C GLU A 104 -12.04 -8.48 4.22
N VAL A 105 -10.89 -9.16 4.37
CA VAL A 105 -10.82 -10.47 5.04
C VAL A 105 -10.95 -10.39 6.55
N THR A 106 -10.69 -9.22 7.13
CA THR A 106 -10.86 -8.96 8.55
C THR A 106 -12.25 -8.43 8.90
N GLY A 107 -13.17 -8.39 7.92
CA GLY A 107 -14.56 -7.96 8.12
C GLY A 107 -14.76 -6.44 8.01
N GLY A 108 -13.76 -5.71 7.52
CA GLY A 108 -13.85 -4.29 7.24
C GLY A 108 -14.70 -3.96 6.00
N PRO A 109 -14.80 -2.67 5.66
CA PRO A 109 -15.57 -2.23 4.50
C PRO A 109 -14.94 -2.69 3.18
N THR A 110 -15.77 -2.81 2.14
CA THR A 110 -15.28 -2.94 0.77
C THR A 110 -14.65 -1.63 0.31
N VAL A 111 -13.41 -1.71 -0.17
CA VAL A 111 -12.69 -0.57 -0.76
C VAL A 111 -12.54 -0.80 -2.25
N ASP A 112 -13.04 0.14 -3.05
CA ASP A 112 -12.94 0.05 -4.50
C ASP A 112 -11.48 0.03 -4.95
N PHE A 113 -11.15 -0.94 -5.80
CA PHE A 113 -9.81 -1.09 -6.34
C PHE A 113 -9.79 -0.79 -7.83
N VAL A 114 -9.00 0.21 -8.22
CA VAL A 114 -8.73 0.55 -9.63
C VAL A 114 -7.28 0.17 -9.95
N PRO A 115 -7.04 -0.74 -10.91
CA PRO A 115 -5.69 -1.11 -11.36
C PRO A 115 -5.07 -0.07 -12.31
N GLY A 116 -3.78 -0.25 -12.59
CA GLY A 116 -3.03 0.53 -13.57
C GLY A 116 -1.89 1.36 -12.98
N ARG A 117 -1.55 1.18 -11.70
CA ARG A 117 -0.35 1.79 -11.11
C ARG A 117 0.89 1.22 -11.77
N LYS A 118 1.89 2.07 -11.96
CA LYS A 118 3.19 1.68 -12.55
C LYS A 118 4.24 1.57 -11.47
N ASP A 119 5.12 0.60 -11.63
CA ASP A 119 6.26 0.43 -10.73
C ASP A 119 7.28 1.55 -10.92
N SER A 120 7.68 2.16 -9.80
CA SER A 120 8.83 3.04 -9.74
C SER A 120 10.11 2.27 -9.45
N LYS A 121 11.23 2.77 -9.97
CA LYS A 121 12.59 2.37 -9.56
C LYS A 121 13.23 3.38 -8.61
N ILE A 122 12.57 4.51 -8.38
CA ILE A 122 13.07 5.61 -7.56
C ILE A 122 12.34 5.58 -6.23
N SER A 123 13.10 5.42 -5.16
CA SER A 123 12.63 5.49 -3.78
C SER A 123 12.49 6.96 -3.35
N PRO A 124 11.46 7.33 -2.58
CA PRO A 124 11.41 8.62 -1.91
C PRO A 124 12.45 8.65 -0.79
N LYS A 125 12.95 9.84 -0.45
CA LYS A 125 13.81 10.00 0.73
C LYS A 125 13.05 9.64 2.01
N GLU A 126 13.76 9.07 2.98
CA GLU A 126 13.23 8.79 4.32
C GLU A 126 12.68 10.06 5.01
N GLY A 127 11.75 9.87 5.95
CA GLY A 127 11.22 10.94 6.81
C GLY A 127 9.84 11.46 6.40
N ARG A 128 9.19 10.84 5.40
CA ARG A 128 7.84 11.23 4.95
C ARG A 128 6.71 10.56 5.75
N LEU A 129 6.98 9.47 6.46
CA LEU A 129 5.98 8.77 7.27
C LEU A 129 5.86 9.40 8.68
N PRO A 130 4.69 9.27 9.35
CA PRO A 130 4.47 9.92 10.63
C PRO A 130 5.26 9.27 11.78
N ASP A 131 5.88 10.09 12.63
CA ASP A 131 6.41 9.68 13.93
C ASP A 131 5.30 9.54 14.98
N ALA A 132 5.18 8.33 15.56
CA ALA A 132 4.19 7.98 16.56
C ALA A 132 4.36 8.73 17.91
N LYS A 133 5.52 9.35 18.16
CA LYS A 133 5.77 10.12 19.39
C LYS A 133 5.29 11.57 19.30
N ARG A 134 4.82 12.01 18.14
CA ARG A 134 4.36 13.38 17.89
C ARG A 134 2.83 13.49 17.91
N GLY A 135 2.34 14.70 18.15
CA GLY A 135 0.91 14.98 18.29
C GLY A 135 0.21 15.44 17.00
N ALA A 136 -1.01 15.97 17.16
CA ALA A 136 -1.88 16.38 16.06
C ALA A 136 -1.29 17.36 15.03
N PRO A 137 -0.45 18.37 15.40
CA PRO A 137 0.18 19.24 14.39
C PRO A 137 1.02 18.45 13.40
N HIS A 138 1.79 17.48 13.88
CA HIS A 138 2.61 16.61 13.04
C HIS A 138 1.76 15.72 12.13
N LEU A 139 0.63 15.20 12.62
CA LEU A 139 -0.30 14.44 11.77
C LEU A 139 -0.82 15.31 10.62
N ARG A 140 -1.19 16.58 10.88
CA ARG A 140 -1.61 17.50 9.82
C ARG A 140 -0.48 17.77 8.83
N ASP A 141 0.74 18.07 9.30
CA ASP A 141 1.90 18.30 8.41
C ASP A 141 2.11 17.12 7.44
N ILE A 142 2.01 15.89 7.95
CA ILE A 142 2.25 14.68 7.17
C ILE A 142 1.09 14.37 6.22
N PHE A 143 -0.15 14.36 6.70
CA PHE A 143 -1.31 13.96 5.90
C PHE A 143 -1.75 15.06 4.92
N TYR A 144 -1.59 16.34 5.26
CA TYR A 144 -1.88 17.44 4.33
C TYR A 144 -0.88 17.46 3.17
N ARG A 145 0.39 17.07 3.40
CA ARG A 145 1.36 16.85 2.32
C ARG A 145 0.88 15.76 1.33
N MET A 146 0.15 14.76 1.81
CA MET A 146 -0.48 13.74 0.96
C MET A 146 -1.75 14.25 0.26
N GLY A 147 -2.27 15.43 0.63
CA GLY A 147 -3.53 15.96 0.14
C GLY A 147 -4.77 15.42 0.86
N LEU A 148 -4.62 14.87 2.07
CA LEU A 148 -5.70 14.29 2.87
C LEU A 148 -6.26 15.28 3.89
N SER A 149 -7.54 15.14 4.24
CA SER A 149 -8.25 16.02 5.19
C SER A 149 -8.19 15.52 6.64
N ASP A 150 -8.62 16.35 7.60
CA ASP A 150 -8.75 15.95 9.01
C ASP A 150 -9.68 14.74 9.20
N LYS A 151 -10.73 14.62 8.36
CA LYS A 151 -11.62 13.45 8.36
C LYS A 151 -10.85 12.20 7.98
N ASP A 152 -10.01 12.28 6.96
CA ASP A 152 -9.21 11.16 6.47
C ASP A 152 -8.17 10.73 7.51
N ILE A 153 -7.53 11.68 8.21
CA ILE A 153 -6.59 11.39 9.31
C ILE A 153 -7.25 10.49 10.35
N VAL A 154 -8.45 10.87 10.82
CA VAL A 154 -9.16 10.14 11.86
C VAL A 154 -9.64 8.78 11.35
N ALA A 155 -10.22 8.73 10.14
CA ALA A 155 -10.70 7.49 9.54
C ALA A 155 -9.57 6.48 9.33
N LEU A 156 -8.43 6.93 8.77
CA LEU A 156 -7.27 6.08 8.50
C LEU A 156 -6.55 5.64 9.77
N SER A 157 -6.57 6.45 10.84
CA SER A 157 -6.07 6.05 12.16
C SER A 157 -6.81 4.84 12.73
N GLY A 158 -8.07 4.63 12.33
CA GLY A 158 -8.85 3.43 12.64
C GLY A 158 -8.26 2.14 12.07
N GLY A 159 -7.34 2.22 11.11
CA GLY A 159 -6.60 1.04 10.61
C GLY A 159 -5.81 0.30 11.69
N HIS A 160 -5.51 0.95 12.82
CA HIS A 160 -4.92 0.32 14.01
C HIS A 160 -5.89 -0.58 14.80
N THR A 161 -7.10 -0.82 14.30
CA THR A 161 -8.05 -1.77 14.92
C THR A 161 -7.75 -3.24 14.59
N LEU A 162 -6.88 -3.50 13.59
CA LEU A 162 -6.50 -4.84 13.15
C LEU A 162 -5.38 -5.46 13.99
#